data_AF-A0A1Q2U5X2-F1
#
_entry.id   AF-A0A1Q2U5X2-F1
#
_cell.length_a   1.000
_cell.length_b   1.000
_cell.length_c   1.000
_cell.angle_alpha   90.00
_cell.angle_beta   90.00
_cell.angle_gamma   90.00
#
_symmetry.space_group_name_H-M   'P 1'
#
loop_
_entity.id
_entity.type
_entity.pdbx_description
1 polymer ?
#
loop_
_entity_poly.entity_id
_entity_poly.type
_entity_poly.pdbx_seq_one_letter_code
_entity_poly.pdbx_strand_id
1 'polypeptide(L)'
;VEVYEKPKVEPKLVFSEAVEEEIETIAAYLQKHKYKAKNSYRNIAINLLKENKKTYEKLHDEPIWTELQPILIEAAKHIELHHDTDDIKEAFAEEYASFNRGIVAEVVEKTLTEKIDSILIHPLYGIPIFLFLMWGLFQLTFVLGAVPMDWIDAFFGWLGDAVGATISNDDIRSLVVDGLISGVGAVILFTPNIIILFIGIALLESTGYMSRVAFLLDGFFHKFGLHGQSFIPLVTGF
;
A
#
# COMPACT_ATOMS: atom_id res chain seq x y z
N VAL A 1 14.25 47.34 22.76
CA VAL A 1 13.84 46.13 22.03
C VAL A 1 12.52 45.71 22.64
N GLU A 2 11.40 46.03 21.98
CA GLU A 2 10.08 45.55 22.41
C GLU A 2 10.05 44.04 22.19
N VAL A 3 10.16 43.28 23.27
CA VAL A 3 10.03 41.82 23.23
C VAL A 3 8.53 41.55 23.09
N TYR A 4 8.11 41.16 21.89
CA TYR A 4 6.76 40.68 21.64
C TYR A 4 6.48 39.44 22.49
N GLU A 5 5.82 39.62 23.64
CA GLU A 5 5.24 38.53 24.41
C GLU A 5 3.99 38.02 23.67
N LYS A 6 4.18 37.04 22.77
CA LYS A 6 3.04 36.29 22.24
C LYS A 6 2.31 35.62 23.41
N PRO A 7 0.97 35.71 23.49
CA PRO A 7 0.22 35.01 24.52
C PRO A 7 0.50 33.51 24.41
N LYS A 8 0.71 32.85 25.55
CA LYS A 8 0.93 31.40 25.61
C LYS A 8 -0.31 30.71 25.04
N VAL A 9 -0.20 30.14 23.85
CA VAL A 9 -1.26 29.36 23.21
C VAL A 9 -1.30 28.00 23.89
N GLU A 10 -2.50 27.49 24.18
CA GLU A 10 -2.68 26.14 24.68
C GLU A 10 -2.16 25.12 23.65
N PRO A 11 -1.39 24.11 24.08
CA PRO A 11 -0.84 23.11 23.17
C PRO A 11 -1.99 22.27 22.58
N LYS A 12 -2.07 22.23 21.26
CA LYS A 12 -3.07 21.42 20.52
C LYS A 12 -2.80 19.91 20.59
N LEU A 13 -1.62 19.50 21.04
CA LEU A 13 -1.25 18.09 21.21
C LEU A 13 -1.68 17.63 22.61
N VAL A 14 -2.65 16.73 22.63
CA VAL A 14 -3.18 16.05 23.82
C VAL A 14 -2.91 14.56 23.64
N PHE A 15 -2.25 13.96 24.62
CA PHE A 15 -1.95 12.53 24.68
C PHE A 15 -3.13 11.76 25.30
N SER A 16 -3.02 10.44 25.40
CA SER A 16 -3.96 9.63 26.21
C SER A 16 -4.05 10.15 27.65
N GLU A 17 -5.19 9.87 28.30
CA GLU A 17 -5.47 10.28 29.68
C GLU A 17 -4.36 9.83 30.64
N ALA A 18 -3.88 8.58 30.50
CA ALA A 18 -2.78 8.05 31.30
C ALA A 18 -1.49 8.88 31.17
N VAL A 19 -1.12 9.28 29.95
CA VAL A 19 0.08 10.09 29.72
C VAL A 19 -0.12 11.53 30.21
N GLU A 20 -1.32 12.09 30.06
CA GLU A 20 -1.66 13.44 30.51
C GLU A 20 -1.62 13.57 32.04
N GLU A 21 -2.15 12.59 32.77
CA GLU A 21 -2.12 12.54 34.23
C GLU A 21 -0.68 12.59 34.78
N GLU A 22 0.23 11.84 34.17
CA GLU A 22 1.64 11.82 34.56
C GLU A 22 2.35 13.13 34.22
N ILE A 23 2.07 13.70 33.05
CA ILE A 23 2.59 15.02 32.65
C ILE A 23 2.12 16.09 33.63
N GLU A 24 0.86 16.08 34.04
CA GLU A 24 0.30 17.02 35.00
C GLU A 24 0.95 16.86 36.37
N THR A 25 1.15 15.62 36.83
CA THR A 25 1.82 15.31 38.11
C THR A 25 3.23 15.89 38.16
N ILE A 26 4.04 15.66 37.12
CA ILE A 26 5.41 16.19 37.02
C ILE A 26 5.39 17.73 36.90
N ALA A 27 4.47 18.28 36.11
CA ALA A 27 4.36 19.73 35.92
C ALA A 27 3.96 20.45 37.22
N ALA A 28 3.00 19.89 37.97
CA ALA A 28 2.57 20.39 39.27
C ALA A 28 3.69 20.33 40.29
N TYR A 29 4.51 19.27 40.27
CA TYR A 29 5.70 19.16 41.11
C TYR A 29 6.71 20.28 40.82
N LEU A 30 7.02 20.53 39.53
CA LEU A 30 7.92 21.62 39.13
C LEU A 30 7.39 23.01 39.51
N GLN A 31 6.08 23.21 39.41
CA GLN A 31 5.42 24.46 39.79
C GLN A 31 5.46 24.69 41.30
N LYS A 32 5.19 23.65 42.11
CA LYS A 32 5.24 23.70 43.57
C LYS A 32 6.62 24.13 44.08
N HIS A 33 7.68 23.64 43.45
CA HIS A 33 9.07 23.97 43.78
C HIS A 33 9.57 25.25 43.09
N LYS A 34 8.69 25.97 42.38
CA LYS A 34 8.99 27.23 41.67
C LYS A 34 10.24 27.13 40.78
N TYR A 35 10.40 26.00 40.09
CA TYR A 35 11.54 25.79 39.20
C TYR A 35 11.57 26.90 38.13
N LYS A 36 12.72 27.56 37.98
CA LYS A 36 12.89 28.65 37.01
C LYS A 36 13.18 28.09 35.63
N ALA A 37 12.13 27.86 34.86
CA ALA A 37 12.24 27.36 33.50
C ALA A 37 12.10 28.45 32.43
N LYS A 38 12.82 28.28 31.31
CA LYS A 38 12.58 29.03 30.07
C LYS A 38 11.36 28.54 29.29
N ASN A 39 11.01 27.27 29.44
CA ASN A 39 9.90 26.60 28.77
C ASN A 39 8.73 26.36 29.72
N SER A 40 7.56 25.97 29.21
CA SER A 40 6.43 25.54 30.03
C SER A 40 6.77 24.27 30.83
N TYR A 41 6.22 24.15 32.05
CA TYR A 41 6.41 22.96 32.89
C TYR A 41 5.95 21.68 32.20
N ARG A 42 4.84 21.74 31.45
CA ARG A 42 4.37 20.66 30.58
C ARG A 42 5.45 20.17 29.61
N ASN A 43 6.11 21.08 28.90
CA ASN A 43 7.14 20.69 27.93
C ASN A 43 8.37 20.08 28.63
N ILE A 44 8.67 20.51 29.86
CA ILE A 44 9.76 19.93 30.66
C ILE A 44 9.38 18.52 31.10
N ALA A 45 8.15 18.31 31.59
CA ALA A 45 7.63 17.00 31.95
C ALA A 45 7.70 16.00 30.78
N ILE A 46 7.19 16.40 29.60
CA ILE A 46 7.29 15.58 28.37
C ILE A 46 8.74 15.27 28.02
N ASN A 47 9.64 16.26 28.10
CA ASN A 47 11.05 16.03 27.78
C ASN A 47 11.76 15.13 28.80
N LEU A 48 11.36 15.15 30.07
CA LEU A 48 11.87 14.25 31.10
C LEU A 48 11.41 12.82 30.86
N LEU A 49 10.11 12.61 30.60
CA LEU A 49 9.54 11.29 30.30
C LEU A 49 10.15 10.69 29.02
N LYS A 50 10.47 11.52 28.02
CA LYS A 50 11.15 11.09 26.78
C LYS A 50 12.67 10.96 26.91
N GLU A 51 13.22 11.02 28.12
CA GLU A 51 14.66 10.94 28.40
C GLU A 51 15.50 11.94 27.57
N ASN A 52 14.99 13.17 27.39
CA ASN A 52 15.71 14.17 26.60
C ASN A 52 17.01 14.57 27.30
N LYS A 53 18.13 14.16 26.71
CA LYS A 53 19.50 14.38 27.24
C LYS A 53 19.74 15.79 27.80
N LYS A 54 19.42 16.84 27.03
CA LYS A 54 19.66 18.24 27.45
C LYS A 54 18.82 18.68 28.65
N THR A 55 17.62 18.12 28.79
CA THR A 55 16.70 18.44 29.90
C THR A 55 17.13 17.68 31.15
N TYR A 56 17.48 16.41 30.98
CA TYR A 56 17.99 15.54 32.05
C TYR A 56 19.28 16.08 32.66
N GLU A 57 20.29 16.41 31.84
CA GLU A 57 21.57 16.98 32.29
C GLU A 57 21.38 18.24 33.15
N LYS A 58 20.49 19.15 32.74
CA LYS A 58 20.24 20.40 33.47
C LYS A 58 19.53 20.20 34.80
N LEU A 59 18.61 19.25 34.85
CA LEU A 59 17.83 18.99 36.05
C LEU A 59 18.60 18.12 37.04
N HIS A 60 19.51 17.28 36.57
CA HIS A 60 20.37 16.46 37.41
C HIS A 60 21.25 17.28 38.36
N ASP A 61 21.71 18.45 37.92
CA ASP A 61 22.54 19.36 38.73
C ASP A 61 21.74 20.15 39.78
N GLU A 62 20.40 20.06 39.76
CA GLU A 62 19.52 20.83 40.63
C GLU A 62 19.06 20.02 41.85
N PRO A 63 18.90 20.63 43.03
CA PRO A 63 18.47 19.92 44.25
C PRO A 63 17.11 19.21 44.13
N ILE A 64 16.26 19.68 43.22
CA ILE A 64 14.94 19.09 42.97
C ILE A 64 15.02 17.70 42.32
N TRP A 65 16.18 17.32 41.76
CA TRP A 65 16.37 16.03 41.09
C TRP A 65 16.10 14.84 41.99
N THR A 66 16.58 14.89 43.23
CA THR A 66 16.55 13.74 44.15
C THR A 66 15.13 13.28 44.46
N GLU A 67 14.19 14.23 44.55
CA GLU A 67 12.77 13.94 44.79
C GLU A 67 11.99 13.74 43.49
N LEU A 68 12.43 14.36 42.38
CA LEU A 68 11.79 14.22 41.07
C LEU A 68 12.09 12.86 40.43
N GLN A 69 13.29 12.32 40.62
CA GLN A 69 13.71 11.06 40.03
C GLN A 69 12.75 9.88 40.31
N PRO A 70 12.32 9.59 41.55
CA PRO A 70 11.37 8.50 41.79
C PRO A 70 10.01 8.75 41.12
N ILE A 71 9.53 10.00 41.07
CA ILE A 71 8.29 10.36 40.39
C ILE A 71 8.39 10.07 38.88
N LEU A 72 9.52 10.39 38.26
CA LEU A 72 9.74 10.11 36.84
C LEU A 72 9.76 8.61 36.54
N ILE A 73 10.35 7.79 37.41
CA ILE A 73 10.41 6.34 37.25
C ILE A 73 9.00 5.72 37.37
N GLU A 74 8.22 6.17 38.35
CA GLU A 74 6.84 5.70 38.55
C GLU A 74 5.93 6.11 37.38
N ALA A 75 6.04 7.36 36.93
CA ALA A 75 5.33 7.88 35.77
C ALA A 75 5.64 7.12 34.48
N ALA A 76 6.94 6.88 34.21
CA ALA A 76 7.35 6.11 33.03
C ALA A 76 6.76 4.69 33.05
N LYS A 77 6.82 4.02 34.20
CA LYS A 77 6.27 2.68 34.37
C LYS A 77 4.76 2.62 34.20
N HIS A 78 4.03 3.64 34.68
CA HIS A 78 2.58 3.71 34.50
C HIS A 78 2.21 3.84 33.02
N ILE A 79 2.94 4.67 32.27
CA ILE A 79 2.74 4.84 30.82
C ILE A 79 3.08 3.55 30.06
N GLU A 80 4.20 2.90 30.39
CA GLU A 80 4.62 1.60 29.82
C GLU A 80 3.53 0.53 29.98
N LEU A 81 2.95 0.42 31.17
CA LEU A 81 1.85 -0.52 31.45
C LEU A 81 0.58 -0.21 30.65
N HIS A 82 0.27 1.05 30.39
CA HIS A 82 -0.91 1.44 29.60
C HIS A 82 -0.78 1.06 28.12
N HIS A 83 0.45 1.12 27.59
CA HIS A 83 0.76 0.83 26.18
C HIS A 83 1.23 -0.62 25.93
N ASP A 84 1.23 -1.48 26.96
CA ASP A 84 1.70 -2.88 26.87
C ASP A 84 3.11 -2.99 26.26
N THR A 85 4.00 -2.06 26.64
CA THR A 85 5.40 -1.98 26.19
C THR A 85 6.33 -1.79 27.39
N ASP A 86 7.56 -2.28 27.27
CA ASP A 86 8.63 -2.09 28.26
C ASP A 86 9.53 -0.87 27.93
N ASP A 87 9.24 -0.11 26.87
CA ASP A 87 10.01 1.07 26.47
C ASP A 87 9.12 2.32 26.36
N ILE A 88 9.32 3.27 27.28
CA ILE A 88 8.65 4.58 27.25
C ILE A 88 8.75 5.30 25.90
N LYS A 89 9.84 5.12 25.13
CA LYS A 89 9.97 5.74 23.80
C LYS A 89 9.01 5.14 22.79
N GLU A 90 8.73 3.83 22.90
CA GLU A 90 7.75 3.15 22.06
C GLU A 90 6.33 3.62 22.40
N ALA A 91 6.00 3.73 23.70
CA ALA A 91 4.72 4.29 24.15
C ALA A 91 4.48 5.71 23.59
N PHE A 92 5.47 6.60 23.72
CA PHE A 92 5.36 7.94 23.13
C PHE A 92 5.28 7.90 21.59
N ALA A 93 5.95 6.97 20.92
CA ALA A 93 5.86 6.84 19.46
C ALA A 93 4.43 6.46 19.03
N GLU A 94 3.76 5.59 19.77
CA GLU A 94 2.38 5.20 19.54
C GLU A 94 1.41 6.38 19.74
N GLU A 95 1.59 7.15 20.81
CA GLU A 95 0.85 8.39 21.08
C GLU A 95 0.93 9.38 19.91
N TYR A 96 2.15 9.66 19.42
CA TYR A 96 2.35 10.53 18.26
C TYR A 96 1.74 9.94 16.98
N ALA A 97 1.83 8.62 16.79
CA ALA A 97 1.23 7.96 15.63
C ALA A 97 -0.30 8.05 15.65
N SER A 98 -0.94 7.94 16.81
CA SER A 98 -2.38 8.08 16.99
C SER A 98 -2.84 9.52 16.74
N PHE A 99 -2.13 10.50 17.28
CA PHE A 99 -2.41 11.91 17.00
C PHE A 99 -2.24 12.26 15.50
N ASN A 100 -1.15 11.80 14.88
CA ASN A 100 -0.91 12.01 13.46
C ASN A 100 -1.98 11.34 12.59
N ARG A 101 -2.46 10.14 12.96
CA ARG A 101 -3.58 9.49 12.29
C ARG A 101 -4.86 10.33 12.37
N GLY A 102 -5.12 10.96 13.52
CA GLY A 102 -6.23 11.90 13.69
C GLY A 102 -6.13 13.12 12.76
N ILE A 103 -4.96 13.75 12.69
CA ILE A 103 -4.72 14.88 11.76
C ILE A 103 -4.90 14.44 10.31
N VAL A 104 -4.35 13.30 9.93
CA VAL A 104 -4.51 12.78 8.57
C VAL A 104 -5.98 12.52 8.26
N ALA A 105 -6.74 11.95 9.20
CA ALA A 105 -8.17 11.71 9.01
C ALA A 105 -9.00 13.00 8.89
N GLU A 106 -8.62 14.07 9.58
CA GLU A 106 -9.30 15.37 9.53
C GLU A 106 -8.94 16.18 8.28
N VAL A 107 -7.69 16.10 7.83
CA VAL A 107 -7.17 16.93 6.73
C VAL A 107 -7.27 16.23 5.37
N VAL A 108 -7.20 14.90 5.34
CA VAL A 108 -7.27 14.12 4.10
C VAL A 108 -8.70 13.65 3.89
N GLU A 109 -9.46 14.38 3.07
CA GLU A 109 -10.72 13.88 2.52
C GLU A 109 -10.44 12.67 1.64
N LYS A 110 -11.10 11.54 1.95
CA LYS A 110 -10.95 10.32 1.14
C LYS A 110 -11.42 10.57 -0.29
N THR A 111 -10.47 10.55 -1.21
CA THR A 111 -10.75 10.74 -2.64
C THR A 111 -11.57 9.56 -3.19
N LEU A 112 -12.28 9.76 -4.31
CA LEU A 112 -13.02 8.68 -4.98
C LEU A 112 -12.09 7.49 -5.32
N THR A 113 -10.83 7.77 -5.64
CA THR A 113 -9.78 6.78 -5.89
C THR A 113 -9.54 5.88 -4.68
N GLU A 114 -9.44 6.43 -3.47
CA GLU A 114 -9.21 5.65 -2.24
C GLU A 114 -10.41 4.76 -1.87
N LYS A 115 -11.64 5.20 -2.18
CA LYS A 115 -12.84 4.37 -1.98
C LYS A 115 -12.85 3.17 -2.91
N ILE A 116 -12.52 3.38 -4.18
CA ILE A 116 -12.42 2.30 -5.17
C ILE A 116 -11.29 1.34 -4.76
N ASP A 117 -10.13 1.87 -4.38
CA ASP A 117 -8.99 1.06 -3.95
C ASP A 117 -9.32 0.21 -2.70
N SER A 118 -10.09 0.74 -1.75
CA SER A 118 -10.51 -0.03 -0.56
C SER A 118 -11.35 -1.27 -0.89
N ILE A 119 -12.14 -1.21 -1.96
CA ILE A 119 -12.94 -2.34 -2.45
C ILE A 119 -12.05 -3.30 -3.24
N LEU A 120 -11.21 -2.76 -4.13
CA LEU A 120 -10.34 -3.55 -4.99
C LEU A 120 -9.28 -4.34 -4.22
N ILE A 121 -8.83 -3.83 -3.06
CA ILE A 121 -7.77 -4.41 -2.23
C ILE A 121 -8.34 -5.25 -1.07
N HIS A 122 -9.67 -5.39 -0.96
CA HIS A 122 -10.26 -6.14 0.15
C HIS A 122 -9.85 -7.63 0.07
N PRO A 123 -9.30 -8.24 1.13
CA PRO A 123 -8.74 -9.59 1.09
C PRO A 123 -9.75 -10.69 0.71
N LEU A 124 -11.06 -10.44 0.92
CA LEU A 124 -12.13 -11.37 0.54
C LEU A 124 -12.76 -11.08 -0.83
N TYR A 125 -12.92 -9.80 -1.20
CA TYR A 125 -13.65 -9.40 -2.42
C TYR A 125 -12.71 -9.06 -3.58
N GLY A 126 -11.47 -8.72 -3.30
CA GLY A 126 -10.45 -8.39 -4.28
C GLY A 126 -10.12 -9.54 -5.22
N ILE A 127 -10.05 -10.78 -4.72
CA ILE A 127 -9.80 -11.97 -5.55
C ILE A 127 -10.99 -12.25 -6.50
N PRO A 128 -12.25 -12.34 -6.05
CA PRO A 128 -13.40 -12.46 -6.95
C PRO A 128 -13.50 -11.34 -7.99
N ILE A 129 -13.27 -10.08 -7.60
CA ILE A 129 -13.28 -8.93 -8.52
C ILE A 129 -12.17 -9.07 -9.56
N PHE A 130 -10.98 -9.48 -9.13
CA PHE A 130 -9.86 -9.75 -10.03
C PHE A 130 -10.20 -10.83 -11.06
N LEU A 131 -10.75 -11.96 -10.62
CA LEU A 131 -11.16 -13.04 -11.52
C LEU A 131 -12.25 -12.58 -12.48
N PHE A 132 -13.19 -11.75 -12.03
CA PHE A 132 -14.22 -11.18 -12.89
C PHE A 132 -13.64 -10.23 -13.93
N LEU A 133 -12.69 -9.38 -13.56
CA LEU A 133 -11.98 -8.48 -14.49
C LEU A 133 -11.15 -9.27 -15.51
N MET A 134 -10.43 -10.30 -15.07
CA MET A 134 -9.71 -11.21 -15.97
C MET A 134 -10.65 -11.93 -16.92
N TRP A 135 -11.76 -12.45 -16.43
CA TRP A 135 -12.78 -13.07 -17.27
C TRP A 135 -13.34 -12.09 -18.30
N GLY A 136 -13.64 -10.84 -17.89
CA GLY A 136 -14.07 -9.78 -18.79
C GLY A 136 -13.02 -9.44 -19.84
N LEU A 137 -11.74 -9.40 -19.46
CA LEU A 137 -10.63 -9.19 -20.38
C LEU A 137 -10.55 -10.32 -21.42
N PHE A 138 -10.62 -11.59 -21.00
CA PHE A 138 -10.61 -12.72 -21.93
C PHE A 138 -11.81 -12.70 -22.88
N GLN A 139 -13.02 -12.41 -22.37
CA GLN A 139 -14.21 -12.27 -23.21
C GLN A 139 -14.04 -11.16 -24.24
N LEU A 140 -13.55 -10.00 -23.82
CA LEU A 140 -13.29 -8.88 -24.72
C LEU A 140 -12.26 -9.26 -25.80
N THR A 141 -11.20 -9.96 -25.42
CA THR A 141 -10.17 -10.45 -26.35
C THR A 141 -10.75 -11.37 -27.40
N PHE A 142 -11.56 -12.37 -27.03
CA PHE A 142 -12.15 -13.29 -28.02
C PHE A 142 -13.19 -12.61 -28.91
N VAL A 143 -14.01 -11.71 -28.35
CA VAL A 143 -15.02 -10.98 -29.12
C VAL A 143 -14.39 -10.04 -30.13
N LEU A 144 -13.39 -9.24 -29.70
CA LEU A 144 -12.70 -8.32 -30.59
C LEU A 144 -11.76 -9.05 -31.55
N GLY A 145 -11.14 -10.14 -31.10
CA GLY A 145 -10.21 -10.93 -31.89
C GLY A 145 -10.88 -11.81 -32.95
N ALA A 146 -12.17 -12.13 -32.81
CA ALA A 146 -12.93 -12.82 -33.85
C ALA A 146 -12.92 -12.06 -35.18
N VAL A 147 -13.04 -10.73 -35.14
CA VAL A 147 -13.07 -9.89 -36.36
C VAL A 147 -11.81 -10.04 -37.22
N PRO A 148 -10.57 -9.83 -36.69
CA PRO A 148 -9.36 -10.06 -37.48
C PRO A 148 -9.10 -11.54 -37.76
N MET A 149 -9.54 -12.48 -36.91
CA MET A 149 -9.44 -13.92 -37.21
C MET A 149 -10.20 -14.28 -38.49
N ASP A 150 -11.45 -13.81 -38.64
CA ASP A 150 -12.27 -14.09 -39.82
C ASP A 150 -11.61 -13.53 -41.11
N TRP A 151 -10.96 -12.37 -41.02
CA TRP A 151 -10.23 -11.78 -42.15
C TRP A 151 -9.00 -12.60 -42.54
N ILE A 152 -8.26 -13.08 -41.54
CA ILE A 152 -7.09 -13.95 -41.75
C ILE A 152 -7.54 -15.27 -42.36
N ASP A 153 -8.59 -15.89 -41.82
CA ASP A 153 -9.11 -17.16 -42.33
C ASP A 153 -9.56 -17.03 -43.79
N ALA A 154 -10.34 -15.98 -44.11
CA ALA A 154 -10.76 -15.70 -45.48
C ALA A 154 -9.57 -15.44 -46.42
N PHE A 155 -8.53 -14.74 -45.95
CA PHE A 155 -7.33 -14.49 -46.74
C PHE A 155 -6.54 -15.77 -47.04
N PHE A 156 -6.32 -16.61 -46.03
CA PHE A 156 -5.60 -17.88 -46.19
C PHE A 156 -6.40 -18.90 -47.00
N GLY A 157 -7.72 -18.92 -46.87
CA GLY A 157 -8.61 -19.71 -47.73
C GLY A 157 -8.50 -19.28 -49.20
N TRP A 158 -8.63 -17.98 -49.48
CA TRP A 158 -8.45 -17.44 -50.83
C TRP A 158 -7.05 -17.74 -51.39
N LEU A 159 -6.01 -17.59 -50.57
CA LEU A 159 -4.63 -17.87 -50.97
C LEU A 159 -4.43 -19.35 -51.29
N GLY A 160 -5.00 -20.25 -50.49
CA GLY A 160 -5.00 -21.69 -50.72
C GLY A 160 -5.66 -22.06 -52.05
N ASP A 161 -6.83 -21.48 -52.35
CA ASP A 161 -7.54 -21.70 -53.60
C ASP A 161 -6.77 -21.16 -54.81
N ALA A 162 -6.21 -19.96 -54.70
CA ALA A 162 -5.45 -19.31 -55.76
C ALA A 162 -4.16 -20.10 -56.10
N VAL A 163 -3.42 -20.55 -55.09
CA VAL A 163 -2.21 -21.36 -55.27
C VAL A 163 -2.59 -22.76 -55.76
N GLY A 164 -3.61 -23.38 -55.18
CA GLY A 164 -4.10 -24.69 -55.57
C GLY A 164 -4.55 -24.78 -57.03
N ALA A 165 -5.12 -23.71 -57.59
CA ALA A 165 -5.52 -23.65 -58.99
C ALA A 165 -4.33 -23.69 -59.98
N THR A 166 -3.11 -23.39 -59.52
CA THR A 166 -1.90 -23.40 -60.35
C THR A 166 -1.14 -24.73 -60.34
N ILE A 167 -1.50 -25.64 -59.43
CA ILE A 167 -0.80 -26.92 -59.22
C ILE A 167 -1.65 -28.07 -59.78
N SER A 168 -1.15 -28.73 -60.83
CA SER A 168 -1.84 -29.86 -61.46
C SER A 168 -1.65 -31.20 -60.72
N ASN A 169 -0.61 -31.34 -59.89
CA ASN A 169 -0.31 -32.57 -59.16
C ASN A 169 -0.97 -32.53 -57.78
N ASP A 170 -1.82 -33.51 -57.50
CA ASP A 170 -2.68 -33.52 -56.30
C ASP A 170 -1.89 -33.74 -54.99
N ASP A 171 -0.82 -34.53 -55.02
CA ASP A 171 0.07 -34.75 -53.87
C ASP A 171 0.83 -33.47 -53.49
N ILE A 172 1.31 -32.72 -54.48
CA ILE A 172 2.00 -31.44 -54.26
C ILE A 172 1.00 -30.36 -53.82
N ARG A 173 -0.20 -30.36 -54.40
CA ARG A 173 -1.26 -29.41 -54.05
C ARG A 173 -1.66 -29.57 -52.58
N SER A 174 -1.95 -30.78 -52.13
CA SER A 174 -2.33 -31.05 -50.74
C SER A 174 -1.21 -30.69 -49.75
N LEU A 175 0.05 -31.02 -50.08
CA LEU A 175 1.19 -30.64 -49.23
C LEU A 175 1.32 -29.12 -49.07
N VAL A 176 1.14 -28.36 -50.15
CA VAL A 176 1.30 -26.90 -50.14
C VAL A 176 0.08 -26.20 -49.53
N VAL A 177 -1.12 -26.56 -49.95
CA VAL A 177 -2.37 -25.89 -49.52
C VAL A 177 -2.77 -26.34 -48.12
N ASP A 178 -2.93 -27.65 -47.90
CA ASP A 178 -3.41 -28.18 -46.62
C ASP A 178 -2.28 -28.30 -45.59
N GLY A 179 -1.04 -28.53 -46.03
CA GLY A 179 0.12 -28.60 -45.14
C GLY A 179 0.66 -27.21 -44.78
N LEU A 180 1.15 -26.48 -45.79
CA LEU A 180 1.94 -25.26 -45.57
C LEU A 180 1.06 -24.03 -45.35
N ILE A 181 0.13 -23.75 -46.27
CA ILE A 181 -0.72 -22.54 -46.22
C ILE A 181 -1.69 -22.63 -45.04
N SER A 182 -2.43 -23.73 -44.91
CA SER A 182 -3.34 -23.95 -43.78
C SER A 182 -2.60 -24.03 -42.44
N GLY A 183 -1.43 -24.69 -42.40
CA GLY A 183 -0.62 -24.78 -41.19
C GLY A 183 -0.11 -23.41 -40.70
N VAL A 184 0.38 -22.56 -41.61
CA VAL A 184 0.81 -21.19 -41.28
C VAL A 184 -0.39 -20.31 -40.92
N GLY A 185 -1.50 -20.44 -41.64
CA GLY A 185 -2.75 -19.74 -41.34
C GLY A 185 -3.25 -20.04 -39.93
N ALA A 186 -3.24 -21.31 -39.51
CA ALA A 186 -3.64 -21.74 -38.19
C ALA A 186 -2.83 -21.07 -37.06
N VAL A 187 -1.51 -20.94 -37.22
CA VAL A 187 -0.67 -20.26 -36.22
C VAL A 187 -0.96 -18.75 -36.19
N ILE A 188 -1.13 -18.13 -37.37
CA ILE A 188 -1.39 -16.69 -37.48
C ILE A 188 -2.76 -16.32 -36.91
N LEU A 189 -3.77 -17.21 -36.99
CA LEU A 189 -5.10 -17.00 -36.40
C LEU A 189 -5.05 -16.73 -34.88
N PHE A 190 -4.06 -17.23 -34.15
CA PHE A 190 -3.93 -16.94 -32.71
C PHE A 190 -3.31 -15.56 -32.42
N THR A 191 -2.59 -14.98 -33.39
CA THR A 191 -1.80 -13.75 -33.18
C THR A 191 -2.66 -12.53 -32.80
N PRO A 192 -3.80 -12.24 -33.45
CA PRO A 192 -4.66 -11.12 -33.07
C PRO A 192 -5.14 -11.18 -31.62
N ASN A 193 -5.54 -12.37 -31.15
CA ASN A 193 -6.00 -12.57 -29.78
C ASN A 193 -4.89 -12.28 -28.78
N ILE A 194 -3.67 -12.77 -29.05
CA ILE A 194 -2.50 -12.53 -28.21
C ILE A 194 -2.21 -11.02 -28.12
N ILE A 195 -2.20 -10.31 -29.26
CA ILE A 195 -1.95 -8.86 -29.28
C ILE A 195 -2.99 -8.11 -28.44
N ILE A 196 -4.29 -8.41 -28.61
CA ILE A 196 -5.36 -7.75 -27.87
C ILE A 196 -5.25 -8.05 -26.37
N LEU A 197 -4.94 -9.30 -26.01
CA LEU A 197 -4.72 -9.70 -24.62
C LEU A 197 -3.56 -8.90 -24.00
N PHE A 198 -2.41 -8.81 -24.68
CA PHE A 198 -1.26 -8.04 -24.21
C PHE A 198 -1.57 -6.55 -24.06
N ILE A 199 -2.35 -5.96 -24.97
CA ILE A 199 -2.82 -4.57 -24.85
C ILE A 199 -3.69 -4.42 -23.59
N GLY A 200 -4.62 -5.34 -23.36
CA GLY A 200 -5.47 -5.30 -22.17
C GLY A 200 -4.70 -5.48 -20.87
N ILE A 201 -3.69 -6.36 -20.84
CA ILE A 201 -2.77 -6.51 -19.71
C ILE A 201 -1.98 -5.21 -19.49
N ALA A 202 -1.43 -4.60 -20.54
CA ALA A 202 -0.71 -3.33 -20.45
C ALA A 202 -1.60 -2.16 -19.94
N LEU A 203 -2.89 -2.16 -20.28
CA LEU A 203 -3.85 -1.20 -19.72
C LEU A 203 -4.08 -1.44 -18.21
N LEU A 204 -4.19 -2.69 -17.77
CA LEU A 204 -4.30 -3.02 -16.35
C LEU A 204 -3.01 -2.72 -15.57
N GLU A 205 -1.86 -2.84 -16.21
CA GLU A 205 -0.58 -2.46 -15.64
C GLU A 205 -0.46 -0.93 -15.51
N SER A 206 -0.77 -0.17 -16.57
CA SER A 206 -0.70 1.29 -16.56
C SER A 206 -1.67 1.97 -15.59
N THR A 207 -2.80 1.32 -15.28
CA THR A 207 -3.74 1.78 -14.23
C THR A 207 -3.27 1.46 -12.80
N GLY A 208 -2.14 0.76 -12.66
CA GLY A 208 -1.60 0.30 -11.37
C GLY A 208 -2.45 -0.79 -10.73
N TYR A 209 -3.39 -1.39 -11.46
CA TYR A 209 -4.23 -2.47 -10.93
C TYR A 209 -3.38 -3.72 -10.66
N MET A 210 -2.45 -4.04 -11.56
CA MET A 210 -1.53 -5.18 -11.37
C MET A 210 -0.69 -5.06 -10.10
N SER A 211 -0.23 -3.85 -9.74
CA SER A 211 0.50 -3.61 -8.49
C SER A 211 -0.35 -3.91 -7.24
N ARG A 212 -1.63 -3.53 -7.28
CA ARG A 212 -2.59 -3.79 -6.18
C ARG A 212 -2.93 -5.28 -6.06
N VAL A 213 -3.12 -5.95 -7.19
CA VAL A 213 -3.40 -7.38 -7.25
C VAL A 213 -2.21 -8.19 -6.77
N ALA A 214 -0.98 -7.82 -7.15
CA ALA A 214 0.23 -8.51 -6.69
C ALA A 214 0.32 -8.49 -5.16
N PHE A 215 0.00 -7.36 -4.51
CA PHE A 215 -0.07 -7.26 -3.05
C PHE A 215 -1.17 -8.13 -2.43
N LEU A 216 -2.37 -8.11 -3.01
CA LEU A 216 -3.49 -8.96 -2.61
C LEU A 216 -3.16 -10.46 -2.67
N LEU A 217 -2.56 -10.87 -3.78
CA LEU A 217 -2.19 -12.25 -4.04
C LEU A 217 -1.02 -12.67 -3.15
N ASP A 218 -0.05 -11.80 -2.88
CA ASP A 218 1.04 -12.09 -1.96
C ASP A 218 0.48 -12.39 -0.56
N GLY A 219 -0.48 -11.60 -0.06
CA GLY A 219 -1.15 -11.87 1.22
C GLY A 219 -1.95 -13.20 1.25
N PHE A 220 -2.56 -13.61 0.14
CA PHE A 220 -3.26 -14.90 0.03
C PHE A 220 -2.27 -16.06 -0.06
N PHE A 221 -1.25 -15.97 -0.91
CA PHE A 221 -0.26 -17.01 -1.13
C PHE A 221 0.70 -17.19 0.06
N HIS A 222 0.92 -16.14 0.87
CA HIS A 222 1.68 -16.26 2.12
C HIS A 222 1.04 -17.25 3.11
N LYS A 223 -0.30 -17.35 3.13
CA LYS A 223 -1.01 -18.37 3.92
C LYS A 223 -0.73 -19.81 3.46
N PHE A 224 -0.30 -19.98 2.21
CA PHE A 224 0.00 -21.28 1.60
C PHE A 224 1.50 -21.50 1.37
N GLY A 225 2.38 -20.58 1.82
CA GLY A 225 3.83 -20.71 1.70
C GLY A 225 4.39 -20.53 0.29
N LEU A 226 3.66 -19.87 -0.62
CA LEU A 226 4.08 -19.62 -2.01
C LEU A 226 4.31 -18.12 -2.27
N HIS A 227 5.21 -17.80 -3.21
CA HIS A 227 5.56 -16.43 -3.54
C HIS A 227 4.63 -15.89 -4.65
N GLY A 228 3.99 -14.74 -4.42
CA GLY A 228 3.00 -14.16 -5.35
C GLY A 228 3.52 -13.82 -6.76
N GLN A 229 4.84 -13.81 -6.98
CA GLN A 229 5.45 -13.52 -8.30
C GLN A 229 5.18 -14.58 -9.39
N SER A 230 4.77 -15.80 -9.03
CA SER A 230 4.45 -16.86 -10.01
C SER A 230 3.09 -16.68 -10.70
N PHE A 231 2.29 -15.71 -10.27
CA PHE A 231 0.95 -15.51 -10.81
C PHE A 231 0.95 -14.87 -12.20
N ILE A 232 1.88 -13.95 -12.49
CA ILE A 232 2.00 -13.33 -13.81
C ILE A 232 2.27 -14.40 -14.88
N PRO A 233 3.24 -15.33 -14.70
CA PRO A 233 3.41 -16.48 -15.58
C PRO A 233 2.17 -17.37 -15.75
N LEU A 234 1.30 -17.48 -14.73
CA LEU A 234 0.09 -18.31 -14.80
C LEU A 234 -0.99 -17.70 -15.69
N VAL A 235 -1.12 -16.36 -15.69
CA VAL A 235 -2.07 -15.63 -16.54
C VAL A 235 -1.55 -15.50 -17.97
N THR A 236 -0.24 -15.32 -18.14
CA THR A 236 0.39 -15.24 -19.47
C THR A 236 0.69 -16.61 -20.08
N GLY A 237 0.60 -17.67 -19.27
CA GLY A 237 1.02 -19.02 -19.61
C GLY A 237 -0.15 -19.92 -19.95
N PHE A 238 -0.97 -19.52 -20.91
CA PHE A 238 -1.78 -20.38 -21.79
C PHE A 238 -2.23 -19.58 -23.02
#